data_AF-A0A525JCG0-F1
#
_entry.id   AF-A0A525JCG0-F1
#
_cell.length_a   1.000
_cell.length_b   1.000
_cell.length_c   1.000
_cell.angle_alpha   90.00
_cell.angle_beta   90.00
_cell.angle_gamma   90.00
#
_symmetry.space_group_name_H-M   'P 1'
#
loop_
_entity.id
_entity.type
_entity.pdbx_description
1 polymer ?
#
loop_
_entity_poly.entity_id
_entity_poly.type
_entity_poly.pdbx_seq_one_letter_code
_entity_poly.pdbx_strand_id
1 'polypeptide(L)'
;MSHGAPKKTATRKKATTKRWSQRVTQESDALDLKRGVFTLRDPKRIAASLKRSAERSSRRKAGAYRSALSMLTFYINRAGKTLPKTQRERLERAKSELKRQFGRE
;
A
#
# COMPACT_ATOMS: atom_id res chain seq x y z
N MET A 1 -37.05 24.46 -36.24
CA MET A 1 -36.18 23.26 -36.11
C MET A 1 -35.41 23.40 -34.80
N SER A 2 -35.31 22.29 -34.07
CA SER A 2 -35.20 22.23 -32.61
C SER A 2 -33.78 22.07 -32.05
N HIS A 3 -33.63 22.44 -30.75
CA HIS A 3 -32.62 22.06 -29.74
C HIS A 3 -31.21 22.70 -29.86
N GLY A 4 -30.53 23.15 -28.80
CA GLY A 4 -30.78 23.14 -27.35
C GLY A 4 -29.46 23.36 -26.56
N ALA A 5 -29.52 24.22 -25.52
CA ALA A 5 -28.71 24.38 -24.29
C ALA A 5 -27.22 23.93 -24.16
N PRO A 6 -26.39 24.67 -23.38
CA PRO A 6 -24.99 24.31 -23.11
C PRO A 6 -24.88 23.18 -22.07
N LYS A 7 -24.24 22.05 -22.39
CA LYS A 7 -24.06 20.95 -21.43
C LYS A 7 -22.73 21.03 -20.67
N LYS A 8 -22.83 21.42 -19.40
CA LYS A 8 -21.94 20.99 -18.32
C LYS A 8 -21.94 19.45 -18.24
N THR A 9 -20.77 18.84 -18.08
CA THR A 9 -20.43 17.76 -17.11
C THR A 9 -19.19 16.99 -17.58
N ALA A 10 -18.00 17.49 -17.24
CA ALA A 10 -16.81 16.65 -17.24
C ALA A 10 -17.00 15.62 -16.12
N THR A 11 -17.19 14.37 -16.51
CA THR A 11 -17.39 13.23 -15.62
C THR A 11 -16.18 13.08 -14.69
N ARG A 12 -16.44 13.27 -13.40
CA ARG A 12 -15.49 13.21 -12.28
C ARG A 12 -14.98 11.76 -12.12
N LYS A 13 -14.02 11.33 -12.93
CA LYS A 13 -13.39 10.00 -12.77
C LYS A 13 -12.51 9.97 -11.52
N LYS A 14 -13.08 9.44 -10.43
CA LYS A 14 -12.47 8.87 -9.21
C LYS A 14 -11.11 9.46 -8.79
N ALA A 15 -11.17 10.52 -7.97
CA ALA A 15 -10.04 11.03 -7.19
C ALA A 15 -9.66 10.15 -5.96
N THR A 16 -9.86 8.83 -6.03
CA THR A 16 -9.58 7.91 -4.91
C THR A 16 -8.11 7.48 -4.85
N THR A 17 -7.41 7.46 -5.98
CA THR A 17 -5.99 7.08 -6.04
C THR A 17 -5.08 8.15 -5.44
N LYS A 18 -5.39 9.44 -5.66
CA LYS A 18 -4.56 10.58 -5.23
C LYS A 18 -4.45 10.71 -3.71
N ARG A 19 -5.50 10.33 -2.98
CA ARG A 19 -5.54 10.43 -1.50
C ARG A 19 -4.73 9.35 -0.81
N TRP A 20 -4.65 8.17 -1.41
CA TRP A 20 -3.89 7.07 -0.81
C TRP A 20 -2.38 7.23 -1.04
N SER A 21 -1.96 7.64 -2.24
CA SER A 21 -0.56 7.99 -2.47
C SER A 21 -0.14 9.16 -1.59
N GLN A 22 -0.97 10.20 -1.42
CA GLN A 22 -0.68 11.29 -0.48
C GLN A 22 -0.60 10.79 0.96
N ARG A 23 -1.53 9.94 1.41
CA ARG A 23 -1.55 9.45 2.77
C ARG A 23 -0.38 8.50 3.06
N VAL A 24 0.04 7.71 2.07
CA VAL A 24 1.30 6.97 2.12
C VAL A 24 2.46 7.96 2.13
N THR A 25 2.55 8.98 1.30
CA THR A 25 3.66 9.96 1.37
C THR A 25 3.65 10.83 2.64
N GLN A 26 2.50 11.02 3.28
CA GLN A 26 2.30 11.92 4.42
C GLN A 26 2.37 11.18 5.78
N GLU A 27 1.94 9.92 5.85
CA GLU A 27 2.22 9.02 6.98
C GLU A 27 3.57 8.28 6.81
N SER A 28 4.03 8.13 5.56
CA SER A 28 5.39 7.70 5.24
C SER A 28 6.21 8.94 4.91
N ASP A 29 6.61 9.58 5.99
CA ASP A 29 8.04 9.56 6.24
C ASP A 29 8.53 8.14 5.89
N ALA A 30 9.03 7.94 4.67
CA ALA A 30 9.61 6.69 4.19
C ALA A 30 10.93 6.38 4.94
N LEU A 31 10.99 6.81 6.21
CA LEU A 31 12.05 6.71 7.18
C LEU A 31 12.43 5.24 7.30
N ASP A 32 13.57 4.92 6.72
CA ASP A 32 14.31 3.73 7.09
C ASP A 32 13.53 2.40 6.95
N LEU A 33 12.75 2.22 5.88
CA LEU A 33 12.49 0.85 5.37
C LEU A 33 13.77 0.26 4.74
N LYS A 34 14.93 0.52 5.36
CA LYS A 34 16.28 0.03 5.10
C LYS A 34 16.50 -0.42 3.66
N ARG A 35 16.14 0.42 2.67
CA ARG A 35 16.15 0.19 1.20
C ARG A 35 15.87 -1.23 0.66
N GLY A 36 15.31 -2.12 1.48
CA GLY A 36 15.56 -3.55 1.28
C GLY A 36 14.63 -4.46 2.06
N VAL A 37 13.66 -3.91 2.82
CA VAL A 37 12.60 -4.74 3.41
C VAL A 37 11.85 -5.50 2.31
N PHE A 38 11.55 -4.86 1.18
CA PHE A 38 10.89 -5.49 0.04
C PHE A 38 11.83 -6.31 -0.85
N THR A 39 13.14 -6.33 -0.58
CA THR A 39 14.12 -7.18 -1.28
C THR A 39 14.47 -8.43 -0.47
N LEU A 40 14.00 -8.54 0.77
CA LEU A 40 14.17 -9.74 1.58
C LEU A 40 13.56 -10.96 0.90
N ARG A 41 14.20 -12.11 1.11
CA ARG A 41 13.74 -13.41 0.60
C ARG A 41 12.66 -14.04 1.47
N ASP A 42 12.60 -13.65 2.74
CA ASP A 42 11.69 -14.24 3.74
C ASP A 42 10.44 -13.37 3.95
N PRO A 43 9.24 -13.83 3.55
CA PRO A 43 7.99 -13.08 3.70
C PRO A 43 7.65 -12.74 5.16
N LYS A 44 8.08 -13.55 6.14
CA LYS A 44 7.84 -13.27 7.57
C LYS A 44 8.59 -12.04 8.03
N ARG A 45 9.84 -11.87 7.56
CA ARG A 45 10.66 -10.69 7.86
C ARG A 45 10.13 -9.42 7.20
N ILE A 46 9.56 -9.54 6.00
CA ILE A 46 8.88 -8.44 5.32
C ILE A 46 7.69 -7.99 6.16
N ALA A 47 6.81 -8.93 6.52
CA ALA A 47 5.63 -8.66 7.36
C ALA A 47 6.01 -8.04 8.71
N ALA A 48 7.02 -8.58 9.40
CA ALA A 48 7.45 -8.08 10.72
C ALA A 48 8.01 -6.67 10.64
N SER A 49 8.77 -6.36 9.60
CA SER A 49 9.31 -5.02 9.39
C SER A 49 8.20 -4.02 9.07
N LEU A 50 7.26 -4.38 8.20
CA LEU A 50 6.11 -3.55 7.88
C LEU A 50 5.20 -3.29 9.09
N LYS A 51 4.98 -4.32 9.92
CA LYS A 51 4.24 -4.19 11.17
C LYS A 51 4.89 -3.15 12.08
N ARG A 52 6.19 -3.29 12.36
CA ARG A 52 6.92 -2.35 13.22
C ARG A 52 6.89 -0.92 12.68
N SER A 53 7.10 -0.74 11.38
CA SER A 53 7.04 0.59 10.75
C SER A 53 5.63 1.20 10.85
N ALA A 54 4.59 0.41 10.59
CA ALA A 54 3.22 0.88 10.67
C ALA A 54 2.76 1.15 12.11
N GLU A 55 3.25 0.39 13.09
CA GLU A 55 3.01 0.64 14.52
C GLU A 55 3.71 1.91 15.01
N ARG A 56 4.92 2.19 14.51
CA ARG A 56 5.66 3.42 14.86
C ARG A 56 5.05 4.67 14.21
N SER A 57 4.60 4.58 12.97
CA SER A 57 4.01 5.71 12.23
C SER A 57 2.56 5.98 12.63
N SER A 58 1.79 4.95 12.99
CA SER A 58 0.38 5.13 13.36
C SER A 58 0.22 5.40 14.85
N ARG A 59 -0.28 6.59 15.19
CA ARG A 59 -0.73 6.93 16.56
C ARG A 59 -1.87 6.05 17.10
N ARG A 60 -2.51 5.20 16.27
CA ARG A 60 -3.59 4.29 16.69
C ARG A 60 -3.36 2.87 16.16
N LYS A 61 -3.31 1.87 17.06
CA LYS A 61 -3.15 0.44 16.73
C LYS A 61 -4.13 -0.08 15.65
N ALA A 62 -5.38 0.42 15.64
CA ALA A 62 -6.39 0.02 14.65
C ALA A 62 -6.03 0.39 13.20
N GLY A 63 -5.19 1.41 13.01
CA GLY A 63 -4.71 1.86 11.70
C GLY A 63 -3.49 1.09 11.19
N ALA A 64 -2.65 0.55 12.08
CA ALA A 64 -1.36 -0.04 11.73
C ALA A 64 -1.45 -1.18 10.70
N TYR A 65 -2.39 -2.13 10.88
CA TYR A 65 -2.58 -3.22 9.91
C TYR A 65 -2.96 -2.69 8.52
N ARG A 66 -3.92 -1.76 8.46
CA ARG A 66 -4.38 -1.17 7.19
C ARG A 66 -3.23 -0.41 6.53
N SER A 67 -2.45 0.35 7.29
CA SER A 67 -1.28 1.06 6.79
C SER A 67 -0.21 0.12 6.24
N ALA A 68 0.12 -0.97 6.95
CA ALA A 68 1.09 -1.97 6.50
C ALA A 68 0.64 -2.71 5.24
N LEU A 69 -0.63 -3.18 5.19
CA LEU A 69 -1.19 -3.87 4.03
C LEU A 69 -1.25 -2.94 2.82
N SER A 70 -1.64 -1.69 3.06
CA SER A 70 -1.62 -0.65 2.05
C SER A 70 -0.21 -0.46 1.48
N MET A 71 0.80 -0.27 2.34
CA MET A 71 2.18 -0.08 1.89
C MET A 71 2.67 -1.26 1.01
N LEU A 72 2.40 -2.49 1.43
CA LEU A 72 2.78 -3.69 0.67
C LEU A 72 2.10 -3.74 -0.71
N THR A 73 0.79 -3.47 -0.74
CA THR A 73 0.00 -3.45 -1.98
C THR A 73 0.46 -2.33 -2.91
N PHE A 74 0.76 -1.16 -2.35
CA PHE A 74 1.29 -0.02 -3.10
C PHE A 74 2.63 -0.35 -3.75
N TYR A 75 3.56 -0.98 -3.01
CA TYR A 75 4.86 -1.39 -3.58
C TYR A 75 4.69 -2.37 -4.74
N ILE A 76 3.85 -3.40 -4.58
CA ILE A 76 3.57 -4.39 -5.63
C ILE A 76 3.00 -3.68 -6.88
N ASN A 77 2.04 -2.78 -6.70
CA ASN A 77 1.41 -2.05 -7.79
C ASN A 77 2.36 -1.06 -8.47
N ARG A 78 3.22 -0.38 -7.69
CA ARG A 78 4.22 0.58 -8.20
C ARG A 78 5.35 -0.11 -8.94
N ALA A 79 5.85 -1.23 -8.43
CA ALA A 79 6.89 -2.01 -9.09
C ALA A 79 6.34 -2.68 -10.36
N GLY A 80 5.08 -3.11 -10.35
CA GLY A 80 4.37 -3.53 -11.55
C GLY A 80 5.16 -4.53 -12.38
N LYS A 81 5.49 -4.16 -13.63
CA LYS A 81 6.20 -5.02 -14.60
C LYS A 81 7.71 -5.17 -14.31
N THR A 82 8.32 -4.30 -13.50
CA THR A 82 9.75 -4.40 -13.17
C THR A 82 10.02 -5.34 -12.00
N LEU A 83 8.97 -5.85 -11.36
CA LEU A 83 9.06 -6.79 -10.25
C LEU A 83 9.18 -8.23 -10.77
N PRO A 84 10.26 -8.96 -10.46
CA PRO A 84 10.37 -10.38 -10.80
C PRO A 84 9.20 -11.18 -10.23
N LYS A 85 8.67 -12.14 -11.00
CA LYS A 85 7.52 -12.97 -10.59
C LYS A 85 7.73 -13.62 -9.23
N THR A 86 8.94 -14.14 -8.99
CA THR A 86 9.34 -14.76 -7.70
C THR A 86 9.28 -13.76 -6.54
N GLN A 87 9.67 -12.50 -6.77
CA GLN A 87 9.59 -11.46 -5.75
C GLN A 87 8.14 -11.03 -5.51
N ARG A 88 7.33 -10.95 -6.57
CA ARG A 88 5.88 -10.71 -6.44
C ARG A 88 5.21 -11.79 -5.59
N GLU A 89 5.48 -13.06 -5.85
CA GLU A 89 4.93 -14.17 -5.05
C GLU A 89 5.36 -14.10 -3.58
N ARG A 90 6.61 -13.72 -3.29
CA ARG A 90 7.07 -13.48 -1.91
C ARG A 90 6.31 -12.34 -1.23
N LEU A 91 6.09 -11.24 -1.93
CA LEU A 91 5.35 -10.09 -1.41
C LEU A 91 3.86 -10.41 -1.22
N GLU A 92 3.27 -11.23 -2.08
CA GLU A 92 1.92 -11.77 -1.89
C GLU A 92 1.85 -12.66 -0.64
N ARG A 93 2.80 -13.59 -0.45
CA ARG A 93 2.89 -14.40 0.79
C ARG A 93 3.09 -13.54 2.04
N ALA A 94 3.83 -12.44 1.92
CA ALA A 94 4.01 -11.50 3.01
C ALA A 94 2.69 -10.83 3.44
N LYS A 95 1.69 -10.70 2.56
CA LYS A 95 0.34 -10.21 2.95
C LYS A 95 -0.32 -11.19 3.92
N SER A 96 -0.24 -12.48 3.63
CA SER A 96 -0.77 -13.52 4.51
C SER A 96 -0.05 -13.47 5.85
N GLU A 97 1.29 -13.49 5.86
CA GLU A 97 2.08 -13.40 7.10
C GLU A 97 1.78 -12.12 7.91
N LEU A 98 1.52 -10.99 7.25
CA LEU A 98 1.09 -9.76 7.90
C LEU A 98 -0.25 -9.97 8.63
N LYS A 99 -1.23 -10.63 8.01
CA LYS A 99 -2.52 -10.95 8.64
C LYS A 99 -2.32 -11.79 9.92
N ARG A 100 -1.44 -12.79 9.88
CA ARG A 100 -1.09 -13.66 11.04
C ARG A 100 -0.44 -12.87 12.16
N GLN A 101 0.55 -12.03 11.83
CA GLN A 101 1.29 -11.25 12.83
C GLN A 101 0.44 -10.16 13.51
N PHE A 102 -0.64 -9.73 12.88
CA PHE A 102 -1.63 -8.84 13.48
C PHE A 102 -2.78 -9.58 14.16
N GLY A 103 -2.74 -10.92 14.24
CA GLY A 103 -3.75 -11.74 14.90
C GLY A 103 -5.12 -11.69 14.22
N ARG A 104 -5.15 -11.49 12.90
CA ARG A 104 -6.38 -11.34 12.12
C ARG A 104 -6.77 -12.60 11.36
N GLU A 105 -6.04 -13.71 11.51
CA GLU A 105 -6.30 -14.97 10.77
C GLU A 105 -7.74 -15.45 10.90
#